data_AF-A0A432FBC5-F1
#
_entry.id   AF-A0A432FBC5-F1
#
_cell.length_a   1.000
_cell.length_b   1.000
_cell.length_c   1.000
_cell.angle_alpha   90.00
_cell.angle_beta   90.00
_cell.angle_gamma   90.00
#
_symmetry.space_group_name_H-M   'P 1'
#
loop_
_entity.id
_entity.type
_entity.pdbx_description
1 polymer ?
#
loop_
_entity_poly.entity_id
_entity_poly.type
_entity_poly.pdbx_seq_one_letter_code
_entity_poly.pdbx_strand_id
1 'polypeptide(L)' 'MKVLFIGDVFGEPGIKGLEKHLKKIKIKNKIDFTVVQGENISGRKGLIKKDFDRLVKAGVDAFTMGNHI' A
#
# COMPACT_ATOMS: atom_id res chain seq x y z
N MET A 1 10.23 14.10 10.62
CA MET A 1 9.65 12.82 10.18
C MET A 1 8.45 13.11 9.28
N LYS A 2 8.40 12.56 8.08
CA LYS A 2 7.29 12.71 7.12
C LYS A 2 6.61 11.37 6.89
N VAL A 3 5.30 11.37 7.08
CA VAL A 3 4.45 10.18 6.89
C VAL A 3 3.61 10.35 5.64
N LEU A 4 3.56 9.32 4.80
CA LEU A 4 2.65 9.23 3.66
C LEU A 4 1.53 8.27 4.01
N PHE A 5 0.30 8.75 4.00
CA PHE A 5 -0.89 7.91 4.05
C PHE A 5 -1.48 7.78 2.65
N ILE A 6 -1.76 6.55 2.23
CA ILE A 6 -2.42 6.22 0.97
C ILE A 6 -3.77 5.61 1.34
N GLY A 7 -4.84 6.15 0.75
CA GLY A 7 -6.19 5.60 0.91
C GLY A 7 -6.32 4.20 0.30
N ASP A 8 -7.57 3.73 0.16
CA ASP A 8 -7.87 2.36 -0.27
C ASP A 8 -7.09 1.91 -1.50
N VAL A 9 -6.26 0.88 -1.30
CA VAL A 9 -5.63 0.15 -2.38
C VAL A 9 -6.60 -0.91 -2.87
N PHE A 10 -7.11 -0.70 -4.08
CA PHE A 10 -8.21 -1.47 -4.62
C PHE A 10 -7.74 -2.43 -5.73
N GLY A 11 -7.66 -3.72 -5.42
CA GLY A 11 -7.34 -4.76 -6.40
C GLY A 11 -5.94 -4.67 -7.01
N GLU A 12 -5.73 -5.49 -8.04
CA GLU A 12 -4.50 -5.53 -8.84
C GLU A 12 -4.06 -4.16 -9.41
N PRO A 13 -4.97 -3.27 -9.90
CA PRO A 13 -4.57 -1.94 -10.37
C PRO A 13 -3.93 -1.09 -9.27
N GLY A 14 -4.47 -1.14 -8.05
CA GLY A 14 -3.91 -0.43 -6.89
C GLY A 14 -2.50 -0.93 -6.55
N ILE A 15 -2.30 -2.24 -6.52
CA ILE A 15 -0.98 -2.85 -6.25
C ILE A 15 0.04 -2.41 -7.30
N LYS A 16 -0.29 -2.55 -8.60
CA LYS A 16 0.61 -2.13 -9.71
C LYS A 16 0.92 -0.64 -9.67
N GLY A 17 -0.04 0.19 -9.28
CA GLY A 17 0.17 1.63 -9.09
C GLY A 17 1.25 1.91 -8.04
N LEU A 18 1.17 1.23 -6.89
CA LEU A 18 2.16 1.39 -5.83
C LEU A 18 3.53 0.83 -6.23
N GLU A 19 3.59 -0.35 -6.83
CA GLU A 19 4.84 -0.94 -7.34
C GLU A 19 5.57 0.01 -8.31
N LYS A 20 4.82 0.72 -9.15
CA LYS A 20 5.38 1.64 -10.16
C LYS A 20 5.79 3.01 -9.60
N HIS A 21 5.05 3.55 -8.64
CA HIS A 21 5.14 4.97 -8.28
C HIS A 21 5.67 5.24 -6.87
N LEU A 22 5.45 4.34 -5.91
CA LEU A 22 5.67 4.63 -4.49
C LEU A 22 7.13 5.02 -4.18
N LYS A 23 8.10 4.26 -4.69
CA LYS A 23 9.53 4.57 -4.48
C LYS A 23 9.92 5.97 -4.96
N LYS A 24 9.41 6.40 -6.12
CA LYS A 24 9.68 7.75 -6.66
C LYS A 24 9.05 8.84 -5.80
N ILE A 25 7.83 8.60 -5.32
CA ILE A 25 7.11 9.52 -4.41
C ILE A 25 7.87 9.63 -3.07
N LYS A 26 8.31 8.51 -2.49
CA LYS A 26 9.09 8.50 -1.23
C LYS A 26 10.36 9.33 -1.36
N ILE A 27 11.15 9.11 -2.43
CA ILE A 27 12.41 9.84 -2.68
C ILE A 27 12.14 11.34 -2.89
N LYS A 28 11.21 11.70 -3.79
CA LYS A 28 10.93 13.09 -4.13
C LYS A 28 10.50 13.92 -2.92
N ASN A 29 9.69 13.33 -2.04
CA ASN A 29 9.09 14.05 -0.92
C ASN A 29 9.84 13.84 0.42
N LYS A 30 10.87 12.99 0.43
CA LYS A 30 11.62 12.58 1.64
C LYS A 30 10.68 11.93 2.68
N ILE A 31 9.90 10.94 2.25
CA ILE A 31 8.97 10.20 3.13
C ILE A 31 9.74 9.17 3.94
N ASP A 32 9.54 9.18 5.26
CA ASP A 32 10.19 8.29 6.21
C ASP A 32 9.33 7.04 6.50
N PHE A 33 8.00 7.15 6.43
CA PHE A 33 7.07 6.07 6.74
C PHE A 33 5.82 6.12 5.86
N THR A 34 5.37 4.97 5.35
CA THR A 34 4.20 4.82 4.47
C THR A 34 3.15 3.93 5.10
N VAL A 35 1.91 4.43 5.18
CA VAL A 35 0.72 3.67 5.59
C VAL A 35 -0.23 3.53 4.42
N VAL A 36 -0.84 2.35 4.28
CA VAL A 36 -1.84 2.04 3.25
C VAL A 36 -3.12 1.51 3.89
N GLN A 37 -4.28 1.96 3.43
CA GLN A 37 -5.55 1.28 3.71
C GLN A 37 -5.68 0.04 2.81
N GLY A 38 -5.80 -1.14 3.42
CA GLY A 38 -5.67 -2.43 2.72
C GLY A 38 -6.90 -3.33 2.65
N GLU A 39 -8.11 -2.86 2.98
CA GLU A 39 -9.27 -3.76 3.09
C GLU A 39 -9.80 -4.28 1.74
N ASN A 40 -9.43 -3.65 0.63
CA ASN A 40 -9.94 -3.96 -0.71
C ASN A 40 -8.83 -4.46 -1.67
N ILE A 41 -7.71 -4.95 -1.14
CA ILE A 41 -6.54 -5.31 -1.95
C ILE A 41 -6.76 -6.62 -2.72
N SER A 42 -7.01 -7.72 -2.01
CA SER A 42 -7.00 -9.05 -2.62
C SER A 42 -8.40 -9.47 -3.04
N GLY A 43 -8.65 -9.62 -4.35
CA GLY A 43 -9.98 -9.96 -4.84
C GLY A 43 -11.07 -8.93 -4.46
N ARG A 44 -10.67 -7.70 -4.08
CA ARG A 44 -11.52 -6.63 -3.51
C ARG A 44 -12.06 -6.91 -2.11
N LYS A 45 -11.47 -7.86 -1.37
CA LYS A 45 -11.83 -8.16 0.02
C LYS A 45 -10.63 -8.73 0.80
N GLY A 46 -10.14 -7.97 1.76
CA GLY A 46 -9.02 -8.33 2.60
C GLY A 46 -7.67 -8.25 1.89
N LEU A 47 -6.68 -8.89 2.49
CA LEU A 47 -5.28 -8.84 2.08
C LEU A 47 -4.64 -10.22 2.26
N ILE A 48 -4.38 -10.94 1.16
CA ILE A 48 -3.65 -12.21 1.21
C ILE A 48 -2.14 -11.97 1.30
N LYS A 49 -1.41 -12.96 1.83
CA LYS A 49 0.05 -12.91 2.03
C LYS A 49 0.83 -12.50 0.77
N LYS A 50 0.45 -13.05 -0.39
CA LYS A 50 1.10 -12.74 -1.68
C LYS A 50 1.06 -11.24 -2.01
N ASP A 51 -0.09 -10.59 -1.80
CA ASP A 51 -0.24 -9.15 -2.13
C ASP A 51 0.37 -8.27 -1.04
N PHE A 52 0.32 -8.70 0.23
CA PHE A 52 1.05 -8.07 1.32
C PHE A 52 2.55 -7.98 1.00
N ASP A 53 3.18 -9.10 0.61
CA ASP A 53 4.62 -9.15 0.33
C ASP A 53 5.02 -8.25 -0.86
N ARG A 54 4.14 -8.14 -1.87
CA ARG A 54 4.33 -7.21 -2.99
C ARG A 54 4.34 -5.76 -2.53
N LEU A 55 3.40 -5.39 -1.67
CA LEU A 55 3.26 -4.02 -1.18
C LEU A 55 4.37 -3.63 -0.20
N VAL A 56 4.80 -4.54 0.67
CA VAL A 56 6.00 -4.33 1.51
C VAL A 56 7.22 -4.11 0.62
N LYS A 57 7.41 -4.93 -0.42
CA LYS A 57 8.51 -4.75 -1.38
C LYS A 57 8.43 -3.42 -2.15
N ALA A 58 7.22 -2.91 -2.40
CA ALA A 58 7.01 -1.60 -3.00
C ALA A 58 7.36 -0.43 -2.06
N GLY A 59 7.51 -0.69 -0.75
CA GLY A 59 7.90 0.30 0.26
C GLY A 59 6.76 0.77 1.15
N VAL A 60 5.71 -0.04 1.33
CA VAL A 60 4.68 0.15 2.35
C VAL A 60 5.20 -0.37 3.69
N ASP A 61 5.07 0.44 4.74
CA ASP A 61 5.64 0.14 6.06
C ASP A 61 4.56 -0.37 7.04
N ALA A 62 3.31 0.07 6.87
CA ALA A 62 2.17 -0.41 7.64
C ALA A 62 0.86 -0.43 6.83
N PHE A 63 -0.08 -1.25 7.30
CA PHE A 63 -1.41 -1.37 6.74
C PHE A 63 -2.45 -1.04 7.80
N THR A 64 -3.43 -0.23 7.45
CA THR A 64 -4.71 -0.21 8.16
C THR A 64 -5.69 -1.12 7.43
N MET A 65 -6.70 -1.58 8.16
CA MET A 65 -7.76 -2.44 7.62
C MET A 65 -9.13 -1.80 7.90
N GLY A 66 -10.18 -2.47 7.46
CA GLY A 66 -11.56 -2.05 7.67
C GLY A 66 -12.47 -3.23 7.97
N ASN A 67 -13.72 -3.13 7.53
CA ASN A 67 -14.77 -4.13 7.79
C ASN A 67 -14.70 -5.34 6.83
N HIS A 68 -13.81 -5.32 5.84
CA HIS A 68 -13.64 -6.38 4.84
C HIS A 68 -12.54 -7.41 5.16
N ILE A 69 -12.16 -7.59 6.43
CA ILE A 69 -11.25 -8.67 6.89
C ILE A 69 -11.89 -10.06 6.73
#